data_AF-A0A2H3BRH0-F1
#
_entry.id   AF-A0A2H3BRH0-F1
#
_cell.length_a   1.000
_cell.length_b   1.000
_cell.length_c   1.000
_cell.angle_alpha   90.00
_cell.angle_beta   90.00
_cell.angle_gamma   90.00
#
_symmetry.space_group_name_H-M   'P 1'
#
loop_
_entity.id
_entity.type
_entity.pdbx_description
1 polymer ?
#
loop_
_entity_poly.entity_id
_entity_poly.type
_entity_poly.pdbx_seq_one_letter_code
_entity_poly.pdbx_strand_id
1 'polypeptide(L)'
;MSHSTAGSAGTNSGSNNPRKSDQHPIAAEFRKWQTLLSDATPPMTDDLFDRTVDEATQKQREQAYLDATEAATKDLNRDFMKWCADHEEELAAWSDTCAYRGDEIDLMEP
;
A
#
# COMPACT_ATOMS: atom_id res chain seq x y z
N MET A 1 -23.94 -43.59 9.25
CA MET A 1 -24.21 -43.52 7.79
C MET A 1 -25.52 -42.77 7.66
N SER A 2 -25.67 -41.60 7.05
CA SER A 2 -24.80 -40.75 6.25
C SER A 2 -25.61 -39.45 6.05
N HIS A 3 -24.96 -38.29 6.24
CA HIS A 3 -25.01 -37.04 5.45
C HIS A 3 -26.40 -36.56 4.93
N SER A 4 -26.84 -35.30 5.02
CA SER A 4 -26.15 -34.03 4.81
C SER A 4 -27.15 -32.89 5.06
N THR A 5 -26.82 -31.89 5.87
CA THR A 5 -26.18 -30.60 5.52
C THR A 5 -27.22 -29.49 5.35
N ALA A 6 -27.28 -28.65 6.36
CA ALA A 6 -27.95 -27.36 6.36
C ALA A 6 -27.47 -26.52 5.17
N GLY A 7 -28.42 -25.92 4.44
CA GLY A 7 -28.14 -24.89 3.46
C GLY A 7 -27.53 -23.69 4.17
N SER A 8 -26.19 -23.61 4.15
CA SER A 8 -25.46 -22.43 4.57
C SER A 8 -25.83 -21.32 3.59
N ALA A 9 -26.52 -20.31 4.09
CA ALA A 9 -26.66 -19.04 3.40
C ALA A 9 -25.25 -18.46 3.25
N GLY A 10 -24.64 -18.70 2.08
CA GLY A 10 -23.42 -18.03 1.68
C GLY A 10 -23.74 -16.56 1.46
N THR A 11 -23.50 -15.74 2.48
CA THR A 11 -23.28 -14.31 2.31
C THR A 11 -21.99 -14.16 1.50
N ASN A 12 -22.09 -14.30 0.19
CA ASN A 12 -21.06 -13.81 -0.71
C ASN A 12 -21.14 -12.28 -0.71
N SER A 13 -20.58 -11.66 0.33
CA SER A 13 -20.14 -10.26 0.29
C SER A 13 -18.91 -10.17 -0.61
N GLY A 14 -19.09 -10.51 -1.89
CA GLY A 14 -18.13 -10.20 -2.95
C GLY A 14 -18.35 -8.76 -3.35
N SER A 15 -17.91 -7.81 -2.53
CA SER A 15 -17.87 -6.40 -2.92
C SER A 15 -16.70 -6.21 -3.89
N ASN A 16 -16.90 -6.62 -5.13
CA ASN A 16 -15.95 -6.46 -6.24
C ASN A 16 -16.13 -5.11 -6.96
N ASN A 17 -16.81 -4.14 -6.35
CA ASN A 17 -16.78 -2.79 -6.88
C ASN A 17 -15.43 -2.17 -6.53
N PRO A 18 -14.58 -1.78 -7.51
CA PRO A 18 -13.48 -0.90 -7.21
C PRO A 18 -14.08 0.31 -6.50
N ARG A 19 -13.57 0.65 -5.31
CA ARG A 19 -14.06 1.84 -4.61
C ARG A 19 -13.90 2.98 -5.61
N LYS A 20 -14.90 3.85 -5.79
CA LYS A 20 -14.79 4.93 -6.80
C LYS A 20 -13.55 5.83 -6.55
N SER A 21 -12.99 5.79 -5.34
CA SER A 21 -11.68 6.35 -4.98
C SER A 21 -10.50 5.78 -5.75
N ASP A 22 -10.52 4.48 -6.09
CA ASP A 22 -9.47 3.80 -6.87
C ASP A 22 -9.56 4.11 -8.37
N GLN A 23 -10.65 4.75 -8.81
CA GLN A 23 -10.84 5.23 -10.18
C GLN A 23 -10.44 6.69 -10.40
N HIS A 24 -10.04 7.42 -9.34
CA HIS A 24 -9.61 8.81 -9.48
C HIS A 24 -8.27 8.88 -10.23
N PRO A 25 -8.08 9.78 -11.22
CA PRO A 25 -6.81 9.92 -11.95
C PRO A 25 -5.60 10.09 -11.04
N ILE A 26 -5.71 10.92 -9.98
CA ILE A 26 -4.64 11.10 -8.99
C ILE A 26 -4.28 9.81 -8.24
N ALA A 27 -5.25 8.93 -7.99
CA ALA A 27 -5.04 7.65 -7.33
C ALA A 27 -4.25 6.70 -8.23
N ALA A 28 -4.58 6.67 -9.53
CA ALA A 28 -3.86 5.85 -10.50
C ALA A 28 -2.39 6.30 -10.64
N GLU A 29 -2.15 7.61 -10.72
CA GLU A 29 -0.77 8.14 -10.78
C GLU A 29 -0.01 7.92 -9.48
N PHE A 30 -0.64 8.10 -8.32
CA PHE A 30 -0.05 7.78 -7.03
C PHE A 30 0.35 6.31 -6.92
N ARG A 31 -0.50 5.39 -7.40
CA ARG A 31 -0.18 3.95 -7.45
C ARG A 31 1.00 3.64 -8.36
N LYS A 32 1.11 4.30 -9.51
CA LYS A 32 2.28 4.15 -10.39
C LYS A 32 3.56 4.55 -9.69
N TRP A 33 3.56 5.69 -8.97
CA TRP A 33 4.71 6.10 -8.18
C TRP A 33 5.08 5.09 -7.09
N GLN A 34 4.10 4.53 -6.38
CA GLN A 34 4.33 3.46 -5.40
C GLN A 34 4.96 2.21 -6.04
N THR A 35 4.49 1.80 -7.21
CA THR A 35 5.06 0.68 -7.95
C THR A 35 6.50 0.96 -8.38
N LEU A 36 6.76 2.15 -8.94
CA LEU A 36 8.12 2.53 -9.34
C LEU A 36 9.08 2.53 -8.15
N LEU A 37 8.65 3.04 -6.99
CA LEU A 37 9.46 3.04 -5.76
C LEU A 37 9.72 1.62 -5.25
N SER A 38 8.73 0.74 -5.36
CA SER A 38 8.85 -0.66 -4.96
C SER A 38 9.79 -1.42 -5.91
N ASP A 39 9.66 -1.21 -7.22
CA ASP A 39 10.51 -1.83 -8.25
C ASP A 39 11.96 -1.34 -8.18
N ALA A 40 12.18 -0.08 -7.78
CA ALA A 40 13.51 0.48 -7.57
C ALA A 40 14.16 0.03 -6.24
N THR A 41 13.37 -0.47 -5.28
CA THR A 41 13.89 -0.94 -4.00
C THR A 41 14.58 -2.29 -4.18
N PRO A 42 15.85 -2.45 -3.75
CA PRO A 42 16.51 -3.74 -3.80
C PRO A 42 15.71 -4.82 -3.05
N PRO A 43 15.71 -6.08 -3.52
CA PRO A 43 15.00 -7.15 -2.84
C PRO A 43 15.61 -7.37 -1.45
N MET A 44 14.77 -7.50 -0.45
CA MET A 44 15.18 -7.91 0.88
C MET A 44 15.58 -9.39 0.83
N THR A 45 16.84 -9.69 1.12
CA THR A 45 17.37 -11.06 1.04
C THR A 45 17.27 -11.76 2.40
N ASP A 46 17.12 -13.09 2.39
CA ASP A 46 16.95 -13.88 3.63
C ASP A 46 18.19 -13.80 4.55
N ASP A 47 19.37 -13.53 4.00
CA ASP A 47 20.63 -13.42 4.73
C ASP A 47 20.78 -12.08 5.48
N LEU A 48 19.90 -11.11 5.22
CA LEU A 48 19.93 -9.78 5.85
C LEU A 48 19.63 -9.84 7.35
N PHE A 49 18.73 -10.75 7.75
CA PHE A 49 18.33 -10.99 9.14
C PHE A 49 18.79 -12.35 9.66
N ASP A 50 19.79 -12.94 9.01
CA ASP A 50 20.35 -14.21 9.46
C ASP A 50 20.89 -14.04 10.88
N ARG A 51 20.21 -14.66 11.84
CA ARG A 51 20.59 -14.61 13.27
C ARG A 51 21.73 -15.56 13.60
N THR A 52 22.21 -16.35 12.64
CA THR A 52 23.33 -17.27 12.83
C THR A 52 24.69 -16.59 12.69
N VAL A 53 24.74 -15.40 12.08
CA VAL A 53 25.94 -14.57 12.04
C VAL A 53 26.06 -13.71 13.30
N ASP A 54 27.25 -13.18 13.54
CA ASP A 54 27.48 -12.24 14.64
C ASP A 54 26.74 -10.92 14.39
N GLU A 55 26.46 -10.21 15.50
CA GLU A 55 25.69 -8.95 15.48
C GLU A 55 26.38 -7.85 14.64
N ALA A 56 27.71 -7.82 14.57
CA ALA A 56 28.42 -6.83 13.78
C ALA A 56 28.24 -7.09 12.28
N THR A 57 28.35 -8.35 11.85
CA THR A 57 28.04 -8.78 10.48
C THR A 57 26.58 -8.50 10.11
N GLN A 58 25.65 -8.80 11.01
CA GLN A 58 24.23 -8.52 10.79
C GLN A 58 23.98 -7.01 10.57
N LYS A 59 24.50 -6.15 11.46
CA LYS A 59 24.39 -4.69 11.32
C LYS A 59 25.02 -4.17 10.04
N GLN A 60 26.17 -4.72 9.63
CA GLN A 60 26.84 -4.33 8.40
C GLN A 60 25.98 -4.66 7.17
N ARG A 61 25.32 -5.83 7.15
CA ARG A 61 24.41 -6.22 6.07
C ARG A 61 23.17 -5.33 6.01
N GLU A 62 22.55 -5.07 7.17
CA GLU A 62 21.41 -4.17 7.28
C GLU A 62 21.77 -2.77 6.76
N GLN A 63 22.90 -2.21 7.21
CA GLN A 63 23.35 -0.90 6.74
C GLN A 63 23.63 -0.89 5.23
N ALA A 64 24.30 -1.92 4.71
CA ALA A 64 24.58 -2.02 3.28
C ALA A 64 23.28 -2.06 2.44
N TYR A 65 22.24 -2.73 2.94
CA TYR A 65 20.93 -2.75 2.31
C TYR A 65 20.22 -1.41 2.39
N LEU A 66 20.28 -0.72 3.53
CA LEU A 66 19.72 0.62 3.68
C LEU A 66 20.40 1.62 2.73
N ASP A 67 21.73 1.60 2.67
CA ASP A 67 22.52 2.45 1.78
C ASP A 67 22.19 2.17 0.31
N ALA A 68 22.06 0.88 -0.06
CA ALA A 68 21.67 0.49 -1.41
C ALA A 68 20.24 0.93 -1.75
N THR A 69 19.31 0.83 -0.80
CA THR A 69 17.92 1.27 -0.96
C THR A 69 17.82 2.78 -1.09
N GLU A 70 18.55 3.53 -0.26
CA GLU A 70 18.62 4.98 -0.36
C GLU A 70 19.20 5.37 -1.71
N ALA A 71 20.32 4.80 -2.12
CA ALA A 71 20.96 5.12 -3.39
C ALA A 71 20.06 4.82 -4.60
N ALA A 72 19.36 3.67 -4.59
CA ALA A 72 18.50 3.25 -5.70
C ALA A 72 17.22 4.09 -5.80
N THR A 73 16.68 4.54 -4.67
CA THR A 73 15.40 5.26 -4.64
C THR A 73 15.53 6.77 -4.52
N LYS A 74 16.74 7.32 -4.29
CA LYS A 74 16.97 8.75 -3.99
C LYS A 74 16.33 9.71 -4.99
N ASP A 75 16.67 9.57 -6.27
CA ASP A 75 16.16 10.47 -7.31
C ASP A 75 14.66 10.28 -7.51
N LEU A 76 14.19 9.03 -7.45
CA LEU A 76 12.78 8.70 -7.60
C LEU A 76 11.93 9.23 -6.44
N ASN A 77 12.43 9.14 -5.20
CA ASN A 77 11.80 9.72 -4.01
C ASN A 77 11.75 11.25 -4.09
N ARG A 78 12.82 11.90 -4.55
CA ARG A 78 12.81 13.35 -4.77
C ARG A 78 11.72 13.74 -5.77
N ASP A 79 11.64 13.04 -6.89
CA ASP A 79 10.70 13.36 -7.96
C ASP A 79 9.25 13.05 -7.53
N PHE A 80 9.04 11.96 -6.79
CA PHE A 80 7.76 11.64 -6.16
C PHE A 80 7.32 12.70 -5.15
N MET A 81 8.22 13.14 -4.25
CA MET A 81 7.91 14.18 -3.27
C MET A 81 7.57 15.51 -3.93
N LYS A 82 8.27 15.85 -5.02
CA LYS A 82 7.92 17.03 -5.82
C LYS A 82 6.55 16.88 -6.45
N TRP A 83 6.26 15.73 -7.07
CA TRP A 83 4.95 15.46 -7.65
C TRP A 83 3.83 15.56 -6.60
N CYS A 84 4.05 15.03 -5.38
CA CYS A 84 3.10 15.16 -4.28
C CYS A 84 2.85 16.62 -3.89
N ALA A 85 3.89 17.45 -3.83
CA ALA A 85 3.75 18.87 -3.54
C ALA A 85 3.01 19.61 -4.66
N ASP A 86 3.31 19.29 -5.93
CA ASP A 86 2.66 19.90 -7.10
C ASP A 86 1.17 19.52 -7.19
N HIS A 87 0.74 18.41 -6.56
CA HIS A 87 -0.65 17.91 -6.57
C HIS A 87 -1.28 17.83 -5.18
N GLU A 88 -0.79 18.62 -4.21
CA GLU A 88 -1.21 18.56 -2.80
C GLU A 88 -2.73 18.74 -2.64
N GLU A 89 -3.33 19.72 -3.33
CA GLU A 89 -4.77 20.01 -3.26
C GLU A 89 -5.62 18.86 -3.82
N GLU A 90 -5.20 18.25 -4.93
CA GLU A 90 -5.88 17.11 -5.55
C GLU A 90 -5.75 15.85 -4.70
N LEU A 91 -4.59 15.64 -4.08
CA LEU A 91 -4.36 14.54 -3.14
C LEU A 91 -5.19 14.72 -1.87
N ALA A 92 -5.31 15.95 -1.35
CA ALA A 92 -6.14 16.26 -0.20
C ALA A 92 -7.63 16.03 -0.49
N ALA A 93 -8.12 16.52 -1.63
CA ALA A 93 -9.51 16.33 -2.06
C ALA A 93 -9.84 14.84 -2.30
N TRP A 94 -8.92 14.10 -2.91
CA TRP A 94 -9.04 12.65 -3.06
C TRP A 94 -9.05 11.94 -1.70
N SER A 95 -8.13 12.29 -0.80
CA SER A 95 -8.06 11.71 0.55
C SER A 95 -9.34 11.95 1.35
N ASP A 96 -9.88 13.17 1.31
CA ASP A 96 -11.16 13.52 1.95
C ASP A 96 -12.34 12.72 1.36
N THR A 97 -12.39 12.60 0.02
CA THR A 97 -13.38 11.77 -0.69
C THR A 97 -13.26 10.28 -0.34
N CYS A 98 -12.05 9.80 -0.03
CA CYS A 98 -11.80 8.43 0.42
C CYS A 98 -12.19 8.24 1.89
N ALA A 99 -11.87 9.21 2.75
CA ALA A 99 -12.19 9.21 4.17
C ALA A 99 -13.70 9.27 4.42
N TYR A 100 -14.45 9.94 3.56
CA TYR A 100 -15.91 10.05 3.62
C TYR A 100 -16.66 8.75 3.21
N ARG A 101 -15.97 7.63 2.94
CA ARG A 101 -16.60 6.30 2.75
C ARG A 101 -16.57 5.45 4.02
N GLY A 102 -17.06 6.01 5.12
CA GLY A 102 -17.70 5.21 6.16
C GLY A 102 -19.11 4.86 5.65
N ASP A 103 -19.47 3.59 5.62
CA ASP A 103 -20.82 3.16 5.29
C ASP A 103 -21.83 3.88 6.23
N GLU A 104 -22.78 4.59 5.61
CA GLU A 104 -24.16 4.87 6.06
C GLU A 104 -24.39 5.33 7.52
N ILE A 105 -24.75 6.62 7.71
CA ILE A 105 -25.76 6.93 8.72
C ILE A 105 -27.03 7.30 7.97
N ASP A 106 -27.84 6.27 7.80
CA ASP A 106 -29.29 6.33 7.60
C ASP A 106 -29.88 7.14 8.78
N LEU A 107 -29.91 8.47 8.65
CA LEU A 107 -30.77 9.31 9.48
C LEU A 107 -32.17 9.25 8.87
N MET A 108 -32.79 8.08 9.02
CA MET A 108 -34.23 7.93 8.88
C MET A 108 -34.88 8.81 9.96
N GLU A 109 -35.49 9.91 9.52
CA GLU A 109 -36.35 10.78 10.33
C GLU A 109 -37.41 9.93 11.06
N PRO A 110 -37.63 10.23 12.34
CA PRO A 110 -39.01 10.51 12.75
C PRO A 110 -39.20 11.90 13.37
#